data_AF-A0A7V9UWM3-F1
#
_entry.id   AF-A0A7V9UWM3-F1
#
_cell.length_a   1.000
_cell.length_b   1.000
_cell.length_c   1.000
_cell.angle_alpha   90.00
_cell.angle_beta   90.00
_cell.angle_gamma   90.00
#
_symmetry.space_group_name_H-M   'P 1'
#
loop_
_entity.id
_entity.type
_entity.pdbx_description
1 polymer ?
#
loop_
_entity_poly.entity_id
_entity_poly.type
_entity_poly.pdbx_seq_one_letter_code
_entity_poly.pdbx_strand_id
1 'polypeptide(L)'
;FDERRDVAAIKISATDLPAAPISNEEIKIGGKSYVISNPQGLNWTVADGLLSQMRLADEIPNAGNGFRVLQFSAPISAGSSGGLLTDEKGQAIGLIVASLTSGQNLNFAIPFSSVKGLANTSGKIMSFGSGKSLELPLPIRPPTAIDIVNSDPKEILRNAKIFYIESDSVLISEKMMENSLMKKPEFEKWKLAIVKEAKTADVMINVEHQLFTFDYRFTMSDRRTSIVLASGKVTVWDGKIASDKFAKMIIAKLKALKEPNPASEKKTSEKKS
;
A
#
# COMPACT_ATOMS: atom_id res chain seq x y z
N PHE A 1 -2.76 14.03 -24.76
CA PHE A 1 -3.52 12.93 -24.15
C PHE A 1 -4.29 12.25 -25.26
N ASP A 2 -4.51 10.95 -25.15
CA ASP A 2 -5.33 10.12 -26.03
C ASP A 2 -6.58 9.76 -25.23
N GLU A 3 -7.68 10.47 -25.49
CA GLU A 3 -8.95 10.28 -24.79
C GLU A 3 -9.53 8.88 -25.04
N ARG A 4 -9.37 8.36 -26.26
CA ARG A 4 -9.93 7.08 -26.67
C ARG A 4 -9.34 5.92 -25.88
N ARG A 5 -8.06 6.00 -25.55
CA ARG A 5 -7.33 4.95 -24.83
C ARG A 5 -7.14 5.26 -23.34
N ASP A 6 -7.59 6.41 -22.86
CA ASP A 6 -7.38 6.90 -21.50
C ASP A 6 -5.88 6.97 -21.11
N VAL A 7 -5.04 7.52 -22.01
CA VAL A 7 -3.58 7.64 -21.79
C VAL A 7 -3.09 9.06 -21.98
N ALA A 8 -2.22 9.53 -21.08
CA ALA A 8 -1.54 10.81 -21.21
C ALA A 8 -0.02 10.64 -21.16
N ALA A 9 0.68 11.44 -21.98
CA ALA A 9 2.13 11.62 -21.87
C ALA A 9 2.40 12.92 -21.12
N ILE A 10 3.27 12.86 -20.10
CA ILE A 10 3.64 14.00 -19.26
C ILE A 10 5.14 14.20 -19.38
N LYS A 11 5.57 15.45 -19.57
CA LYS A 11 6.97 15.84 -19.57
C LYS A 11 7.34 16.44 -18.21
N ILE A 12 8.40 15.94 -17.62
CA ILE A 12 8.98 16.46 -16.39
C ILE A 12 10.32 17.15 -16.69
N SER A 13 10.57 18.27 -16.02
CA SER A 13 11.81 19.04 -16.17
C SER A 13 12.90 18.50 -15.23
N ALA A 14 13.46 17.35 -15.57
CA ALA A 14 14.54 16.70 -14.84
C ALA A 14 15.47 15.96 -15.82
N THR A 15 16.74 15.78 -15.43
CA THR A 15 17.74 15.02 -16.20
C THR A 15 18.09 13.72 -15.48
N ASP A 16 18.73 12.79 -16.20
CA ASP A 16 19.32 11.56 -15.63
C ASP A 16 18.36 10.64 -14.88
N LEU A 17 17.08 10.63 -15.29
CA LEU A 17 16.08 9.76 -14.70
C LEU A 17 16.15 8.33 -15.26
N PRO A 18 16.00 7.30 -14.41
CA PRO A 18 15.89 5.92 -14.88
C PRO A 18 14.61 5.74 -15.69
N ALA A 19 14.71 5.04 -16.82
CA ALA A 19 13.57 4.63 -17.64
C ALA A 19 13.28 3.14 -17.40
N ALA A 20 12.01 2.78 -17.28
CA ALA A 20 11.62 1.39 -17.24
C ALA A 20 11.97 0.71 -18.58
N PRO A 21 12.58 -0.49 -18.58
CA PRO A 21 12.82 -1.22 -19.81
C PRO A 21 11.47 -1.57 -20.45
N ILE A 22 11.32 -1.32 -21.74
CA ILE A 22 10.09 -1.65 -22.50
C ILE A 22 10.36 -2.93 -23.27
N SER A 23 9.45 -3.89 -23.19
CA SER A 23 9.59 -5.15 -23.91
C SER A 23 9.41 -4.90 -25.41
N ASN A 24 10.35 -5.42 -26.20
CA ASN A 24 10.25 -5.47 -27.67
C ASN A 24 9.88 -6.87 -28.18
N GLU A 25 9.69 -7.83 -27.26
CA GLU A 25 9.33 -9.20 -27.59
C GLU A 25 7.82 -9.31 -27.83
N GLU A 26 7.42 -10.38 -28.54
CA GLU A 26 6.01 -10.72 -28.65
C GLU A 26 5.42 -11.05 -27.28
N ILE A 27 4.20 -10.55 -27.08
CA ILE A 27 3.47 -10.67 -25.83
C ILE A 27 3.01 -12.13 -25.65
N LYS A 28 3.51 -12.79 -24.60
CA LYS A 28 3.23 -14.22 -24.32
C LYS A 28 1.97 -14.40 -23.47
N ILE A 29 0.88 -14.81 -24.11
CA ILE A 29 -0.35 -15.21 -23.43
C ILE A 29 -0.10 -16.45 -22.56
N GLY A 30 -0.65 -16.47 -21.34
CA GLY A 30 -0.39 -17.46 -20.31
C GLY A 30 0.93 -17.24 -19.55
N GLY A 31 1.75 -16.27 -19.97
CA GLY A 31 2.99 -15.91 -19.29
C GLY A 31 2.74 -15.23 -17.95
N LYS A 32 3.73 -15.32 -17.05
CA LYS A 32 3.71 -14.60 -15.78
C LYS A 32 3.81 -13.09 -16.03
N SER A 33 3.01 -12.32 -15.31
CA SER A 33 2.98 -10.87 -15.38
C SER A 33 3.00 -10.26 -13.98
N TYR A 34 3.60 -9.08 -13.85
CA TYR A 34 3.57 -8.32 -12.62
C TYR A 34 2.98 -6.93 -12.82
N VAL A 35 2.13 -6.51 -11.89
CA VAL A 35 1.62 -5.15 -11.76
C VAL A 35 2.52 -4.40 -10.79
N ILE A 36 2.96 -3.21 -11.19
CA ILE A 36 3.69 -2.26 -10.35
C ILE A 36 2.88 -0.97 -10.30
N SER A 37 2.30 -0.64 -9.15
CA SER A 37 1.38 0.51 -9.05
C SER A 37 1.35 1.11 -7.64
N ASN A 38 0.52 2.12 -7.40
CA ASN A 38 0.33 2.75 -6.10
C ASN A 38 -1.13 2.59 -5.61
N PRO A 39 -1.57 1.34 -5.32
CA PRO A 39 -2.96 1.08 -4.97
C PRO A 39 -3.31 1.79 -3.66
N GLN A 40 -4.46 2.47 -3.65
CA GLN A 40 -5.01 3.24 -2.52
C GLN A 40 -4.06 4.32 -1.96
N GLY A 41 -3.03 4.71 -2.72
CA GLY A 41 -1.98 5.62 -2.24
C GLY A 41 -0.95 4.97 -1.30
N LEU A 42 -0.99 3.64 -1.15
CA LEU A 42 0.04 2.84 -0.50
C LEU A 42 1.26 2.77 -1.43
N ASN A 43 2.32 3.50 -1.05
CA ASN A 43 3.52 3.69 -1.88
C ASN A 43 4.03 2.38 -2.52
N TRP A 44 3.96 2.31 -3.86
CA TRP A 44 4.56 1.28 -4.74
C TRP A 44 4.37 -0.19 -4.30
N THR A 45 3.30 -0.81 -4.78
CA THR A 45 2.99 -2.24 -4.60
C THR A 45 3.33 -3.04 -5.86
N VAL A 46 3.79 -4.27 -5.66
CA VAL A 46 3.93 -5.29 -6.70
C VAL A 46 2.91 -6.40 -6.47
N ALA A 47 2.17 -6.76 -7.51
CA ALA A 47 1.25 -7.90 -7.51
C ALA A 47 1.54 -8.81 -8.71
N ASP A 48 1.49 -10.12 -8.52
CA ASP A 48 1.73 -11.09 -9.59
C ASP A 48 0.43 -11.70 -10.12
N GLY A 49 0.51 -12.21 -11.35
CA GLY A 49 -0.59 -12.89 -12.01
C GLY A 49 -0.17 -13.42 -13.37
N LEU A 50 -1.14 -13.64 -14.24
CA LEU A 50 -0.93 -14.11 -15.60
C LEU A 50 -1.43 -13.06 -16.59
N LEU A 51 -0.75 -13.00 -17.72
CA LEU A 51 -1.29 -12.34 -18.90
C LEU A 51 -2.29 -13.29 -19.57
N SER A 52 -3.58 -13.00 -19.42
CA SER A 52 -4.65 -13.91 -19.79
C SER A 52 -4.99 -13.91 -21.27
N GLN A 53 -5.05 -12.73 -21.91
CA GLN A 53 -5.41 -12.61 -23.32
C GLN A 53 -5.08 -11.22 -23.88
N MET A 54 -4.91 -11.11 -25.20
CA MET A 54 -4.98 -9.82 -25.91
C MET A 54 -6.33 -9.71 -26.63
N ARG A 55 -7.08 -8.63 -26.38
CA ARG A 55 -8.44 -8.43 -26.90
C ARG A 55 -8.56 -7.16 -27.71
N LEU A 56 -9.57 -7.08 -28.55
CA LEU A 56 -10.07 -5.80 -29.05
C LEU A 56 -10.92 -5.14 -27.96
N ALA A 57 -10.76 -3.83 -27.79
CA ALA A 57 -11.56 -3.04 -26.85
C ALA A 57 -13.06 -3.14 -27.17
N ASP A 58 -13.40 -3.30 -28.45
CA ASP A 58 -14.75 -3.49 -28.97
C ASP A 58 -15.48 -4.71 -28.37
N GLU A 59 -14.74 -5.70 -27.86
CA GLU A 59 -15.29 -6.89 -27.19
C GLU A 59 -15.71 -6.61 -25.73
N ILE A 60 -15.30 -5.47 -25.16
CA ILE A 60 -15.43 -5.16 -23.74
C ILE A 60 -16.45 -4.02 -23.58
N PRO A 61 -17.52 -4.21 -22.80
CA PRO A 61 -18.49 -3.15 -22.55
C PRO A 61 -17.84 -1.87 -22.03
N ASN A 62 -18.16 -0.74 -22.66
CA ASN A 62 -17.67 0.60 -22.31
C ASN A 62 -16.15 0.82 -22.47
N ALA A 63 -15.43 -0.07 -23.15
CA ALA A 63 -13.99 0.08 -23.32
C ALA A 63 -13.55 0.93 -24.52
N GLY A 64 -14.49 1.45 -25.31
CA GLY A 64 -14.20 2.13 -26.57
C GLY A 64 -13.96 1.16 -27.71
N ASN A 65 -13.44 1.67 -28.84
CA ASN A 65 -13.38 0.93 -30.10
C ASN A 65 -12.09 1.18 -30.90
N GLY A 66 -11.68 0.17 -31.67
CA GLY A 66 -10.59 0.26 -32.64
C GLY A 66 -9.18 0.25 -32.04
N PHE A 67 -9.00 -0.37 -30.88
CA PHE A 67 -7.68 -0.59 -30.27
C PHE A 67 -7.63 -1.90 -29.47
N ARG A 68 -6.42 -2.35 -29.14
CA ARG A 68 -6.20 -3.59 -28.39
C ARG A 68 -5.89 -3.31 -26.92
N VAL A 69 -6.28 -4.25 -26.08
CA VAL A 69 -5.99 -4.25 -24.63
C VAL A 69 -5.39 -5.59 -24.21
N LEU A 70 -4.59 -5.56 -23.15
CA LEU A 70 -4.05 -6.71 -22.45
C LEU A 70 -4.95 -7.04 -21.27
N GLN A 71 -5.54 -8.23 -21.27
CA GLN A 71 -6.26 -8.77 -20.11
C GLN A 71 -5.27 -9.52 -19.21
N PHE A 72 -5.32 -9.27 -17.91
CA PHE A 72 -4.45 -9.93 -16.93
C PHE A 72 -5.20 -10.28 -15.63
N SER A 73 -4.61 -11.17 -14.82
CA SER A 73 -5.24 -11.69 -13.59
C SER A 73 -4.66 -11.12 -12.30
N ALA A 74 -3.51 -10.44 -12.36
CA ALA A 74 -2.88 -9.84 -11.18
C ALA A 74 -3.86 -8.86 -10.50
N PRO A 75 -4.02 -8.90 -9.16
CA PRO A 75 -4.99 -8.08 -8.47
C PRO A 75 -4.64 -6.59 -8.59
N ILE A 76 -5.68 -5.76 -8.76
CA ILE A 76 -5.58 -4.31 -8.77
C ILE A 76 -6.60 -3.71 -7.81
N SER A 77 -6.38 -2.45 -7.42
CA SER A 77 -7.33 -1.68 -6.61
C SER A 77 -7.39 -0.25 -7.14
N ALA A 78 -8.30 0.57 -6.60
CA ALA A 78 -8.31 2.00 -6.86
C ALA A 78 -6.90 2.58 -6.64
N GLY A 79 -6.40 3.44 -7.53
CA GLY A 79 -5.02 3.93 -7.50
C GLY A 79 -4.01 3.10 -8.31
N SER A 80 -4.38 1.92 -8.82
CA SER A 80 -3.52 1.18 -9.76
C SER A 80 -3.48 1.80 -11.17
N SER A 81 -4.42 2.69 -11.52
CA SER A 81 -4.47 3.37 -12.82
C SER A 81 -3.18 4.15 -13.09
N GLY A 82 -2.64 4.04 -14.30
CA GLY A 82 -1.35 4.62 -14.68
C GLY A 82 -0.13 3.83 -14.20
N GLY A 83 -0.32 2.73 -13.46
CA GLY A 83 0.73 1.78 -13.12
C GLY A 83 1.21 0.96 -14.32
N LEU A 84 2.28 0.20 -14.10
CA LEU A 84 2.91 -0.64 -15.13
C LEU A 84 2.47 -2.09 -15.02
N LEU A 85 2.16 -2.69 -16.16
CA LEU A 85 2.12 -4.14 -16.34
C LEU A 85 3.45 -4.58 -16.98
N THR A 86 4.10 -5.56 -16.39
CA THR A 86 5.40 -6.08 -16.82
C THR A 86 5.37 -7.59 -17.10
N ASP A 87 6.27 -8.05 -17.95
CA ASP A 87 6.53 -9.48 -18.15
C ASP A 87 7.39 -10.09 -17.03
N GLU A 88 7.68 -11.38 -17.12
CA GLU A 88 8.49 -12.10 -16.14
C GLU A 88 9.94 -11.59 -16.00
N LYS A 89 10.44 -10.83 -17.00
CA LYS A 89 11.76 -10.21 -17.02
C LYS A 89 11.73 -8.79 -16.45
N GLY A 90 10.58 -8.31 -15.98
CA GLY A 90 10.38 -6.95 -15.47
C GLY A 90 10.33 -5.89 -16.58
N GLN A 91 10.14 -6.28 -17.84
CA GLN A 91 10.01 -5.34 -18.94
C GLN A 91 8.55 -4.89 -19.06
N ALA A 92 8.34 -3.58 -19.22
CA ALA A 92 7.03 -2.99 -19.37
C ALA A 92 6.35 -3.45 -20.66
N ILE A 93 5.14 -4.00 -20.54
CA ILE A 93 4.30 -4.48 -21.65
C ILE A 93 3.01 -3.68 -21.79
N GLY A 94 2.50 -3.06 -20.71
CA GLY A 94 1.34 -2.17 -20.81
C GLY A 94 1.17 -1.17 -19.65
N LEU A 95 0.24 -0.24 -19.84
CA LEU A 95 -0.21 0.76 -18.86
C LEU A 95 -1.58 0.36 -18.32
N ILE A 96 -1.72 0.28 -17.00
CA ILE A 96 -2.97 -0.11 -16.34
C ILE A 96 -3.99 1.01 -16.47
N VAL A 97 -5.21 0.67 -16.86
CA VAL A 97 -6.34 1.63 -16.99
C VAL A 97 -7.49 1.18 -16.10
N ALA A 98 -7.79 1.97 -15.06
CA ALA A 98 -8.87 1.64 -14.12
C ALA A 98 -10.27 1.74 -14.76
N SER A 99 -10.41 2.52 -15.83
CA SER A 99 -11.68 2.78 -16.52
C SER A 99 -12.29 1.56 -17.22
N LEU A 100 -11.52 0.47 -17.36
CA LEU A 100 -11.93 -0.74 -18.10
C LEU A 100 -12.34 -1.91 -17.22
N THR A 101 -12.44 -1.75 -15.89
CA THR A 101 -12.83 -2.85 -15.01
C THR A 101 -14.31 -3.19 -15.16
N SER A 102 -14.61 -4.42 -15.57
CA SER A 102 -15.98 -4.93 -15.67
C SER A 102 -16.15 -6.15 -14.77
N GLY A 103 -16.89 -6.00 -13.66
CA GLY A 103 -17.24 -7.11 -12.78
C GLY A 103 -16.06 -7.89 -12.18
N GLN A 104 -16.33 -9.14 -11.77
CA GLN A 104 -15.43 -10.00 -10.99
C GLN A 104 -14.11 -10.32 -11.75
N ASN A 105 -13.01 -9.66 -11.38
CA ASN A 105 -11.62 -10.01 -11.73
C ASN A 105 -11.17 -9.88 -13.20
N LEU A 106 -11.75 -8.94 -13.95
CA LEU A 106 -11.24 -8.59 -15.29
C LEU A 106 -10.43 -7.29 -15.24
N ASN A 107 -9.11 -7.41 -15.40
CA ASN A 107 -8.19 -6.27 -15.38
C ASN A 107 -7.58 -6.06 -16.76
N PHE A 108 -7.47 -4.80 -17.18
CA PHE A 108 -6.98 -4.43 -18.50
C PHE A 108 -5.86 -3.40 -18.46
N ALA A 109 -4.93 -3.52 -19.42
CA ALA A 109 -3.87 -2.57 -19.66
C ALA A 109 -3.76 -2.23 -21.15
N ILE A 110 -3.40 -0.99 -21.47
CA ILE A 110 -3.10 -0.56 -22.82
C ILE A 110 -1.68 -1.03 -23.18
N PRO A 111 -1.47 -1.81 -24.25
CA PRO A 111 -0.14 -2.23 -24.67
C PRO A 111 0.76 -1.02 -24.95
N PHE A 112 2.02 -1.05 -24.49
CA PHE A 112 2.97 0.05 -24.75
C PHE A 112 3.21 0.28 -26.24
N SER A 113 3.14 -0.78 -27.05
CA SER A 113 3.21 -0.70 -28.51
C SER A 113 2.10 0.18 -29.10
N SER A 114 0.92 0.25 -28.47
CA SER A 114 -0.23 1.05 -28.94
C SER A 114 -0.10 2.55 -28.64
N VAL A 115 0.76 2.93 -27.71
CA VAL A 115 0.98 4.33 -27.28
C VAL A 115 2.37 4.85 -27.66
N LYS A 116 3.14 4.06 -28.40
CA LYS A 116 4.43 4.47 -28.95
C LYS A 116 4.24 5.71 -29.83
N GLY A 117 4.98 6.77 -29.52
CA GLY A 117 4.88 8.05 -30.23
C GLY A 117 3.84 9.04 -29.68
N LEU A 118 3.01 8.66 -28.70
CA LEU A 118 2.06 9.60 -28.06
C LEU A 118 2.77 10.85 -27.50
N ALA A 119 3.97 10.68 -26.96
CA ALA A 119 4.81 11.76 -26.44
C ALA A 119 5.42 12.65 -27.54
N ASN A 120 5.48 12.15 -28.79
CA ASN A 120 6.10 12.84 -29.93
C ASN A 120 5.08 13.57 -30.80
N THR A 121 3.78 13.42 -30.52
CA THR A 121 2.73 14.11 -31.26
C THR A 121 2.79 15.61 -30.96
N SER A 122 2.86 16.43 -32.01
CA SER A 122 2.89 17.92 -31.98
C SER A 122 1.60 18.59 -31.46
N GLY A 123 0.80 17.88 -30.67
CA GLY A 123 -0.46 18.36 -30.12
C GLY A 123 -0.28 19.46 -29.08
N LYS A 124 -1.42 20.06 -28.70
CA LYS A 124 -1.49 21.13 -27.68
C LYS A 124 -0.86 20.65 -26.36
N ILE A 125 0.32 21.16 -26.04
CA ILE A 125 0.98 20.94 -24.75
C ILE A 125 0.16 21.68 -23.69
N MET A 126 -0.44 20.94 -22.77
CA MET A 126 -1.06 21.53 -21.59
C MET A 126 0.00 21.62 -20.49
N SER A 127 0.24 22.84 -20.01
CA SER A 127 1.12 23.05 -18.87
C SER A 127 0.36 22.67 -17.60
N PHE A 128 0.85 21.65 -16.90
CA PHE A 128 0.45 21.40 -15.52
C PHE A 128 1.14 22.46 -14.63
N GLY A 129 0.51 22.85 -13.52
CA GLY A 129 1.09 23.81 -12.57
C GLY A 129 2.50 23.40 -12.10
N SER A 130 3.22 24.33 -11.45
CA SER A 130 4.69 24.26 -11.28
C SER A 130 5.29 23.04 -10.54
N GLY A 131 4.49 22.08 -10.05
CA GLY A 131 4.97 20.90 -9.33
C GLY A 131 5.77 21.20 -8.05
N LYS A 132 6.03 22.48 -7.72
CA LYS A 132 6.82 22.92 -6.55
C LYS A 132 6.24 22.44 -5.22
N SER A 133 4.94 22.15 -5.20
CA SER A 133 4.22 21.61 -4.05
C SER A 133 4.11 20.08 -4.05
N LEU A 134 4.63 19.40 -5.09
CA LEU A 134 4.65 17.94 -5.15
C LEU A 134 5.82 17.45 -4.30
N GLU A 135 5.51 16.93 -3.12
CA GLU A 135 6.46 16.17 -2.33
C GLU A 135 6.65 14.80 -2.99
N LEU A 136 7.85 14.56 -3.53
CA LEU A 136 8.23 13.22 -3.97
C LEU A 136 8.20 12.29 -2.75
N PRO A 137 7.55 11.11 -2.84
CA PRO A 137 7.65 10.14 -1.76
C PRO A 137 9.13 9.83 -1.53
N LEU A 138 9.55 9.85 -0.26
CA LEU A 138 10.89 9.39 0.12
C LEU A 138 11.08 8.00 -0.50
N PRO A 139 12.20 7.74 -1.20
CA PRO A 139 12.45 6.43 -1.75
C PRO A 139 12.41 5.41 -0.61
N ILE A 140 11.41 4.53 -0.63
CA ILE A 140 11.37 3.39 0.27
C ILE A 140 12.42 2.44 -0.27
N ARG A 141 13.65 2.55 0.26
CA ARG A 141 14.60 1.46 0.11
C ARG A 141 14.01 0.28 0.88
N PRO A 142 13.89 -0.92 0.29
CA PRO A 142 13.56 -2.11 1.07
C PRO A 142 14.54 -2.18 2.24
N PRO A 143 14.07 -2.47 3.46
CA PRO A 143 14.95 -2.52 4.62
C PRO A 143 16.08 -3.50 4.31
N THR A 144 17.32 -3.03 4.40
CA THR A 144 18.47 -3.93 4.23
C THR A 144 18.48 -4.95 5.37
N ALA A 145 19.12 -6.11 5.18
CA ALA A 145 19.29 -7.08 6.27
C ALA A 145 19.89 -6.43 7.53
N ILE A 146 20.75 -5.43 7.37
CA ILE A 146 21.32 -4.61 8.44
C ILE A 146 20.25 -3.76 9.15
N ASP A 147 19.34 -3.14 8.40
CA ASP A 147 18.21 -2.38 8.97
C ASP A 147 17.33 -3.30 9.83
N ILE A 148 17.08 -4.54 9.41
CA ILE A 148 16.25 -5.52 10.16
C ILE A 148 17.00 -6.07 11.38
N VAL A 149 18.28 -6.44 11.23
CA VAL A 149 19.11 -7.00 12.32
C VAL A 149 19.32 -6.01 13.46
N ASN A 150 19.38 -4.71 13.17
CA ASN A 150 19.57 -3.67 14.19
C ASN A 150 18.25 -3.05 14.69
N SER A 151 17.09 -3.45 14.15
CA SER A 151 15.79 -2.94 14.57
C SER A 151 15.26 -3.78 15.73
N ASP A 152 15.55 -3.39 16.98
CA ASP A 152 14.89 -4.00 18.15
C ASP A 152 13.41 -3.55 18.20
N PRO A 153 12.44 -4.47 18.01
CA PRO A 153 11.01 -4.13 17.99
C PRO A 153 10.55 -3.45 19.29
N LYS A 154 11.18 -3.76 20.42
CA LYS A 154 10.82 -3.16 21.72
C LYS A 154 11.24 -1.70 21.78
N GLU A 155 12.43 -1.37 21.31
CA GLU A 155 12.94 0.00 21.28
C GLU A 155 12.17 0.86 20.28
N ILE A 156 11.79 0.31 19.11
CA ILE A 156 10.94 1.01 18.15
C ILE A 156 9.59 1.37 18.81
N LEU A 157 8.93 0.38 19.41
CA LEU A 157 7.62 0.59 20.03
C LEU A 157 7.68 1.48 21.29
N ARG A 158 8.81 1.46 22.03
CA ARG A 158 9.06 2.34 23.17
C ARG A 158 9.19 3.80 22.74
N ASN A 159 9.84 4.07 21.62
CA ASN A 159 10.09 5.42 21.12
C ASN A 159 8.97 5.97 20.22
N ALA A 160 8.10 5.11 19.71
CA ALA A 160 6.94 5.49 18.92
C ALA A 160 6.05 6.53 19.63
N LYS A 161 5.65 7.55 18.87
CA LYS A 161 4.72 8.60 19.31
C LYS A 161 3.57 8.80 18.33
N ILE A 162 3.82 8.58 17.05
CA ILE A 162 2.85 8.85 16.00
C ILE A 162 2.34 7.53 15.42
N PHE A 163 1.03 7.33 15.49
CA PHE A 163 0.37 6.12 15.02
C PHE A 163 -0.55 6.43 13.85
N TYR A 164 -0.61 5.53 12.88
CA TYR A 164 -1.64 5.53 11.85
C TYR A 164 -2.52 4.32 12.04
N ILE A 165 -3.81 4.46 11.75
CA ILE A 165 -4.79 3.38 11.88
C ILE A 165 -5.35 3.07 10.50
N GLU A 166 -5.30 1.79 10.16
CA GLU A 166 -5.93 1.22 8.98
C GLU A 166 -6.89 0.12 9.45
N SER A 167 -8.06 0.02 8.84
CA SER A 167 -9.01 -1.03 9.20
C SER A 167 -9.67 -1.63 7.98
N ASP A 168 -9.39 -2.91 7.77
CA ASP A 168 -10.03 -3.75 6.75
C ASP A 168 -11.34 -4.37 7.26
N SER A 169 -11.71 -4.09 8.52
CA SER A 169 -12.92 -4.58 9.15
C SER A 169 -14.15 -3.75 8.76
N VAL A 170 -15.21 -4.43 8.32
CA VAL A 170 -16.53 -3.81 8.07
C VAL A 170 -17.18 -3.29 9.37
N LEU A 171 -16.84 -3.91 10.51
CA LEU A 171 -17.50 -3.65 11.79
C LEU A 171 -16.67 -2.74 12.71
N ILE A 172 -15.41 -2.50 12.39
CA ILE A 172 -14.53 -1.57 13.12
C ILE A 172 -13.99 -0.56 12.11
N SER A 173 -14.45 0.68 12.17
CA SER A 173 -13.88 1.74 11.31
C SER A 173 -12.62 2.34 11.93
N GLU A 174 -11.77 2.94 11.11
CA GLU A 174 -10.59 3.71 11.57
C GLU A 174 -10.97 4.75 12.62
N LYS A 175 -12.03 5.53 12.35
CA LYS A 175 -12.55 6.56 13.26
C LYS A 175 -13.04 5.97 14.57
N MET A 176 -13.60 4.75 14.56
CA MET A 176 -14.01 4.07 15.78
C MET A 176 -12.79 3.71 16.64
N MET A 177 -11.77 3.13 16.02
CA MET A 177 -10.52 2.77 16.68
C MET A 177 -9.77 4.00 17.21
N GLU A 178 -9.71 5.08 16.42
CA GLU A 178 -9.16 6.37 16.82
C GLU A 178 -9.84 6.90 18.08
N ASN A 179 -11.18 6.93 18.10
CA ASN A 179 -11.94 7.36 19.27
C ASN A 179 -11.69 6.47 20.49
N SER A 180 -11.56 5.16 20.33
CA SER A 180 -11.28 4.23 21.43
C SER A 180 -9.89 4.44 22.03
N LEU A 181 -8.90 4.79 21.20
CA LEU A 181 -7.52 5.08 21.62
C LEU A 181 -7.40 6.47 22.26
N MET A 182 -7.95 7.51 21.64
CA MET A 182 -7.88 8.89 22.15
C MET A 182 -8.59 9.06 23.50
N LYS A 183 -9.55 8.20 23.84
CA LYS A 183 -10.18 8.15 25.18
C LYS A 183 -9.26 7.63 26.28
N LYS A 184 -8.08 7.09 25.97
CA LYS A 184 -7.15 6.56 26.95
C LYS A 184 -6.28 7.69 27.51
N PRO A 185 -6.23 7.89 28.84
CA PRO A 185 -5.42 8.95 29.45
C PRO A 185 -3.92 8.80 29.12
N GLU A 186 -3.47 7.59 28.79
CA GLU A 186 -2.11 7.31 28.36
C GLU A 186 -1.73 7.99 27.03
N PHE A 187 -2.68 8.27 26.14
CA PHE A 187 -2.41 9.01 24.90
C PHE A 187 -1.95 10.43 25.19
N GLU A 188 -2.65 11.13 26.09
CA GLU A 188 -2.26 12.46 26.54
C GLU A 188 -0.96 12.40 27.36
N LYS A 189 -0.87 11.48 28.33
CA LYS A 189 0.29 11.33 29.22
C LYS A 189 1.60 11.11 28.45
N TRP A 190 1.58 10.27 27.42
CA TRP A 190 2.76 9.94 26.64
C TRP A 190 2.91 10.77 25.36
N LYS A 191 2.05 11.78 25.16
CA LYS A 191 2.02 12.64 23.97
C LYS A 191 1.96 11.82 22.67
N LEU A 192 1.10 10.81 22.67
CA LEU A 192 0.85 9.99 21.48
C LEU A 192 -0.16 10.70 20.58
N ALA A 193 0.01 10.56 19.27
CA ALA A 193 -0.86 11.17 18.28
C ALA A 193 -1.30 10.13 17.25
N ILE A 194 -2.52 10.31 16.73
CA ILE A 194 -3.02 9.58 15.57
C ILE A 194 -3.03 10.54 14.39
N VAL A 195 -2.42 10.14 13.29
CA VAL A 195 -2.34 10.92 12.05
C VAL A 195 -3.23 10.30 10.99
N LYS A 196 -3.67 11.13 10.04
CA LYS A 196 -4.47 10.69 8.89
C LYS A 196 -3.63 10.19 7.72
N GLU A 197 -2.34 10.48 7.74
CA GLU A 197 -1.42 10.15 6.67
C GLU A 197 -0.40 9.14 7.17
N ALA A 198 -0.47 7.91 6.64
CA ALA A 198 0.43 6.82 6.99
C ALA A 198 1.91 7.23 6.93
N LYS A 199 2.31 8.09 5.99
CA LYS A 199 3.70 8.54 5.79
C LYS A 199 4.31 9.27 6.99
N THR A 200 3.48 9.85 7.85
CA THR A 200 3.91 10.63 9.03
C THR A 200 3.98 9.79 10.31
N ALA A 201 3.51 8.54 10.26
CA ALA A 201 3.51 7.66 11.42
C ALA A 201 4.85 6.95 11.65
N ASP A 202 5.13 6.66 12.92
CA ASP A 202 6.18 5.73 13.32
C ASP A 202 5.66 4.30 13.21
N VAL A 203 4.42 4.08 13.65
CA VAL A 203 3.81 2.76 13.78
C VAL A 203 2.45 2.71 13.08
N MET A 204 2.25 1.67 12.29
CA MET A 204 0.97 1.35 11.65
C MET A 204 0.18 0.40 12.55
N ILE A 205 -1.09 0.68 12.79
CA ILE A 205 -2.05 -0.19 13.48
C ILE A 205 -3.05 -0.67 12.44
N ASN A 206 -2.93 -1.92 11.99
CA ASN A 206 -3.91 -2.53 11.09
C ASN A 206 -4.92 -3.36 11.92
N VAL A 207 -6.21 -3.19 11.64
CA VAL A 207 -7.31 -3.94 12.24
C VAL A 207 -8.01 -4.79 11.19
N GLU A 208 -8.01 -6.10 11.41
CA GLU A 208 -8.59 -7.08 10.50
C GLU A 208 -9.77 -7.80 11.16
N HIS A 209 -10.72 -8.24 10.33
CA HIS A 209 -11.84 -9.08 10.72
C HIS A 209 -11.88 -10.31 9.82
N GLN A 210 -11.86 -11.51 10.42
CA GLN A 210 -12.01 -12.74 9.65
C GLN A 210 -13.49 -12.95 9.28
N LEU A 211 -13.77 -12.96 7.98
CA LEU A 211 -15.12 -13.10 7.43
C LEU A 211 -15.85 -14.33 8.00
N PHE A 212 -17.15 -14.16 8.29
CA PHE A 212 -18.04 -15.16 8.90
C PHE A 212 -17.67 -15.60 10.32
N THR A 213 -16.76 -14.89 10.99
CA THR A 213 -16.40 -15.14 12.38
C THR A 213 -16.63 -13.89 13.24
N PHE A 214 -16.49 -14.03 14.56
CA PHE A 214 -16.44 -12.91 15.50
C PHE A 214 -15.00 -12.56 15.91
N ASP A 215 -14.04 -13.03 15.12
CA ASP A 215 -12.62 -12.90 15.41
C ASP A 215 -12.04 -11.66 14.74
N TYR A 216 -11.57 -10.74 15.57
CA TYR A 216 -10.84 -9.56 15.15
C TYR A 216 -9.39 -9.68 15.57
N ARG A 217 -8.49 -9.13 14.76
CA ARG A 217 -7.08 -9.01 15.08
C ARG A 217 -6.62 -7.57 14.89
N PHE A 218 -5.69 -7.12 15.71
CA PHE A 218 -4.86 -5.96 15.39
C PHE A 218 -3.40 -6.36 15.27
N THR A 219 -2.68 -5.64 14.42
CA THR A 219 -1.23 -5.73 14.26
C THR A 219 -0.63 -4.33 14.30
N MET A 220 0.44 -4.17 15.07
CA MET A 220 1.27 -2.97 15.11
C MET A 220 2.57 -3.27 14.38
N SER A 221 2.90 -2.51 13.33
CA SER A 221 4.14 -2.67 12.58
C SER A 221 4.90 -1.36 12.46
N ASP A 222 6.23 -1.45 12.40
CA ASP A 222 7.07 -0.30 12.06
C ASP A 222 6.77 0.11 10.62
N ARG A 223 6.50 1.39 10.38
CA ARG A 223 6.20 1.89 9.04
C ARG A 223 7.40 1.71 8.09
N ARG A 224 8.63 1.86 8.60
CA ARG A 224 9.84 1.87 7.77
C ARG A 224 10.26 0.48 7.34
N THR A 225 10.19 -0.49 8.26
CA THR A 225 10.72 -1.86 8.05
C THR A 225 9.64 -2.93 7.94
N SER A 226 8.38 -2.59 8.19
CA SER A 226 7.24 -3.52 8.26
C SER A 226 7.37 -4.62 9.32
N ILE A 227 8.35 -4.51 10.24
CA ILE A 227 8.51 -5.45 11.35
C ILE A 227 7.29 -5.37 12.26
N VAL A 228 6.73 -6.52 12.60
CA VAL A 228 5.64 -6.62 13.57
C VAL A 228 6.17 -6.34 14.98
N LEU A 229 5.71 -5.25 15.57
CA LEU A 229 6.06 -4.80 16.91
C LEU A 229 5.16 -5.45 17.97
N ALA A 230 3.89 -5.64 17.64
CA ALA A 230 2.88 -6.17 18.54
C ALA A 230 1.64 -6.66 17.78
N SER A 231 0.91 -7.62 18.34
CA SER A 231 -0.40 -8.01 17.83
C SER A 231 -1.32 -8.48 18.95
N GLY A 232 -2.62 -8.57 18.65
CA GLY A 232 -3.60 -9.12 19.57
C GLY A 232 -4.87 -9.56 18.86
N LYS A 233 -5.62 -10.46 19.49
CA LYS A 233 -6.87 -11.02 18.97
C LYS A 233 -7.97 -10.86 20.02
N VAL A 234 -9.19 -10.55 19.57
CA VAL A 234 -10.39 -10.58 20.41
C VAL A 234 -11.51 -11.28 19.65
N THR A 235 -12.32 -12.05 20.36
CA THR A 235 -13.52 -12.70 19.83
C THR A 235 -14.74 -12.09 20.49
N VAL A 236 -15.50 -11.27 19.76
CA VAL A 236 -16.70 -10.58 20.25
C VAL A 236 -17.65 -10.31 19.09
N TRP A 237 -18.96 -10.31 19.34
CA TRP A 237 -19.93 -10.11 18.25
C TRP A 237 -20.02 -8.65 17.76
N ASP A 238 -19.61 -7.69 18.59
CA ASP A 238 -19.75 -6.24 18.35
C ASP A 238 -18.37 -5.59 18.13
N GLY A 239 -18.22 -4.88 17.01
CA GLY A 239 -17.00 -4.17 16.62
C GLY A 239 -16.61 -3.02 17.56
N LYS A 240 -17.58 -2.33 18.19
CA LYS A 240 -17.30 -1.29 19.19
C LYS A 240 -16.66 -1.88 20.44
N ILE A 241 -17.14 -3.04 20.87
CA ILE A 241 -16.55 -3.77 22.00
C ILE A 241 -15.15 -4.25 21.63
N ALA A 242 -14.94 -4.72 20.40
CA ALA A 242 -13.62 -5.12 19.90
C ALA A 242 -12.64 -3.94 19.91
N SER A 243 -13.04 -2.79 19.37
CA SER A 243 -12.25 -1.54 19.34
C SER A 243 -11.80 -1.11 20.74
N ASP A 244 -12.72 -1.08 21.71
CA ASP A 244 -12.39 -0.71 23.09
C ASP A 244 -11.44 -1.71 23.77
N LYS A 245 -11.58 -3.01 23.45
CA LYS A 245 -10.65 -4.05 23.93
C LYS A 245 -9.28 -3.90 23.29
N PHE A 246 -9.20 -3.62 21.99
CA PHE A 246 -7.94 -3.37 21.30
C PHE A 246 -7.23 -2.14 21.85
N ALA A 247 -7.94 -1.03 22.07
CA ALA A 247 -7.34 0.14 22.68
C ALA A 247 -6.72 -0.17 24.05
N LYS A 248 -7.40 -0.97 24.89
CA LYS A 248 -6.82 -1.45 26.17
C LYS A 248 -5.57 -2.31 25.97
N MET A 249 -5.59 -3.23 25.01
CA MET A 249 -4.45 -4.12 24.73
C MET A 249 -3.24 -3.35 24.19
N ILE A 250 -3.46 -2.40 23.28
CA ILE A 250 -2.40 -1.55 22.71
C ILE A 250 -1.74 -0.74 23.81
N ILE A 251 -2.53 -0.08 24.66
CA ILE A 251 -2.00 0.67 25.81
C ILE A 251 -1.23 -0.25 26.77
N ALA A 252 -1.74 -1.44 27.08
CA ALA A 252 -1.04 -2.38 27.96
C ALA A 252 0.35 -2.77 27.40
N LYS A 253 0.45 -2.99 26.08
CA LYS A 253 1.72 -3.28 25.41
C LYS A 253 2.68 -2.08 25.42
N LEU A 254 2.18 -0.87 25.15
CA LEU A 254 2.98 0.36 25.24
C LEU A 254 3.45 0.61 26.68
N LYS A 255 2.58 0.39 27.67
CA LYS A 255 2.90 0.55 29.09
C LYS A 255 4.05 -0.35 29.53
N ALA A 256 4.01 -1.62 29.14
CA ALA A 256 5.04 -2.59 29.47
C ALA A 256 6.44 -2.19 28.99
N LEU A 257 6.53 -1.34 27.96
CA LEU A 257 7.79 -0.87 27.37
C LEU A 257 8.20 0.52 27.82
N LYS A 258 7.24 1.43 28.02
CA LYS A 258 7.50 2.82 28.45
C LYS A 258 7.66 2.95 29.97
N GLU A 259 7.04 2.06 30.75
CA GLU A 259 7.08 2.04 32.20
C GLU A 259 7.40 0.60 32.69
N PRO A 260 8.63 0.11 32.48
CA PRO A 260 8.99 -1.23 32.93
C PRO A 260 8.86 -1.33 34.46
N ASN A 261 8.14 -2.35 34.93
CA ASN A 261 7.97 -2.62 36.35
C ASN A 261 9.35 -2.97 36.96
N PRO A 262 9.80 -2.33 38.06
CA PRO A 262 11.12 -2.58 38.66
C PRO A 262 11.36 -4.04 39.10
N ALA A 263 10.32 -4.89 39.11
CA ALA A 263 10.45 -6.32 39.39
C ALA A 263 10.96 -7.19 38.22
N SER A 264 10.91 -6.73 36.96
CA SER A 264 11.35 -7.53 35.81
C SER A 264 12.84 -7.38 35.46
N GLU A 265 13.50 -6.33 35.93
CA GLU A 265 14.95 -6.14 35.74
C GLU A 265 15.78 -7.08 36.63
N LYS A 266 15.33 -7.34 37.87
CA LYS A 266 16.06 -8.22 38.81
C LYS A 266 16.18 -9.67 38.36
N LYS A 267 15.24 -10.20 37.57
CA LYS A 267 15.31 -11.60 37.07
C LYS A 267 16.28 -11.79 35.90
N THR A 268 16.75 -10.71 35.27
CA THR A 268 17.66 -10.82 34.11
C THR A 268 19.13 -10.70 34.56
N SER A 269 19.40 -10.05 35.70
CA SER A 269 20.74 -9.97 36.29
C SER A 269 21.17 -11.22 37.05
N GLU A 270 20.25 -12.01 37.61
CA GLU A 270 20.60 -13.24 38.35
C GLU A 270 20.82 -14.48 37.47
N LYS A 271 20.50 -14.42 36.17
CA LYS A 271 20.73 -15.53 35.23
C LYS A 271 22.04 -15.44 34.45
N LYS A 272 22.87 -14.43 34.75
CA LYS A 272 24.19 -14.19 34.11
C LYS A 272 25.37 -14.19 35.10
N SER A 273 25.16 -14.65 36.33
CA SER A 273 26.25 -14.84 37.29
C SER A 273 26.48 -16.30 37.62
#